data_AF-A0A6B3EZ92-F1
#
_entry.id   AF-A0A6B3EZ92-F1
#
_cell.length_a   1.000
_cell.length_b   1.000
_cell.length_c   1.000
_cell.angle_alpha   90.00
_cell.angle_beta   90.00
_cell.angle_gamma   90.00
#
_symmetry.space_group_name_H-M   'P 1'
#
loop_
_entity.id
_entity.type
_entity.pdbx_description
1 polymer ?
#
loop_
_entity_poly.entity_id
_entity_poly.type
_entity_poly.pdbx_seq_one_letter_code
_entity_poly.pdbx_strand_id
1 'polypeptide(L)'
;ARVSARASAEVFATPPAPTGTTAVSDLALLRTDNAWGPVEKDASNGEDRAGDGGPLTLGGTPYAKGLGVHAESTVEVYLGKACTTFTATTGI
;
A
#
# COMPACT_ATOMS: atom_id res chain seq x y z
N ALA A 1 36.16 -33.30 0.17
CA ALA A 1 34.77 -32.93 0.48
C ALA A 1 34.31 -31.87 -0.53
N ARG A 2 33.26 -32.10 -1.31
CA ARG A 2 32.69 -31.08 -2.19
C ARG A 2 31.58 -30.36 -1.42
N VAL A 3 31.78 -29.08 -1.15
CA VAL A 3 30.72 -28.21 -0.64
C VAL A 3 30.02 -27.63 -1.87
N SER A 4 28.76 -28.00 -2.08
CA SER A 4 27.87 -27.30 -3.00
C SER A 4 26.92 -26.45 -2.18
N ALA A 5 26.94 -25.14 -2.40
CA ALA A 5 25.90 -24.23 -1.96
C ALA A 5 25.07 -23.82 -3.18
N ARG A 6 23.75 -23.79 -3.02
CA ARG A 6 22.84 -23.15 -3.99
C ARG A 6 22.57 -21.74 -3.50
N ALA A 7 22.72 -20.78 -4.40
CA ALA A 7 22.15 -19.45 -4.24
C ALA A 7 20.84 -19.41 -5.02
N SER A 8 19.78 -18.90 -4.40
CA SER A 8 18.53 -18.54 -5.06
C SER A 8 18.48 -17.04 -5.21
N ALA A 9 18.07 -16.54 -6.37
CA ALA A 9 17.80 -15.13 -6.61
C ALA A 9 16.29 -14.97 -6.84
N GLU A 10 15.65 -14.10 -6.07
CA GLU A 10 14.28 -13.69 -6.32
C GLU A 10 14.28 -12.68 -7.47
N VAL A 11 13.61 -13.03 -8.57
CA VAL A 11 13.36 -12.09 -9.67
C VAL A 11 12.10 -11.33 -9.32
N PHE A 12 12.24 -10.08 -8.88
CA PHE A 12 11.11 -9.18 -8.72
C PHE A 12 10.60 -8.78 -10.11
N ALA A 13 9.64 -9.53 -10.63
CA ALA A 13 8.89 -9.09 -11.80
C ALA A 13 8.14 -7.81 -11.44
N THR A 14 8.22 -6.81 -12.32
CA THR A 14 7.43 -5.58 -12.16
C THR A 14 5.94 -5.95 -12.10
N PRO A 15 5.16 -5.45 -11.12
CA PRO A 15 3.73 -5.71 -11.08
C PRO A 15 3.04 -5.32 -12.39
N PRO A 16 1.94 -5.99 -12.75
CA PRO A 16 1.16 -5.59 -13.92
C PRO A 16 0.68 -4.14 -13.75
N ALA A 17 0.63 -3.41 -14.85
CA ALA A 17 0.03 -2.08 -14.85
C ALA A 17 -1.47 -2.21 -14.53
N PRO A 18 -2.05 -1.28 -13.75
CA PRO A 18 -3.49 -1.25 -13.51
C PRO A 18 -4.29 -1.00 -14.78
N THR A 19 -5.53 -1.46 -14.78
CA THR A 19 -6.48 -1.26 -15.90
C THR A 19 -7.74 -0.56 -15.43
N GLY A 20 -8.19 0.44 -16.19
CA GLY A 20 -9.36 1.25 -15.83
C GLY A 20 -9.13 2.10 -14.58
N THR A 21 -10.21 2.43 -13.88
CA THR A 21 -10.12 3.10 -12.58
C THR A 21 -9.83 2.07 -11.50
N THR A 22 -8.69 2.21 -10.81
CA THR A 22 -8.25 1.28 -9.76
C THR A 22 -7.96 2.03 -8.47
N ALA A 23 -8.41 1.51 -7.33
CA ALA A 23 -8.05 2.08 -6.04
C ALA A 23 -6.59 1.77 -5.70
N VAL A 24 -5.86 2.72 -5.11
CA VAL A 24 -4.44 2.52 -4.76
C VAL A 24 -4.27 1.36 -3.76
N SER A 25 -5.23 1.13 -2.87
CA SER A 25 -5.22 -0.01 -1.95
C SER A 25 -5.31 -1.38 -2.62
N ASP A 26 -5.84 -1.46 -3.85
CA ASP A 26 -5.84 -2.69 -4.66
C ASP A 26 -4.49 -2.96 -5.33
N LEU A 27 -3.60 -1.96 -5.42
CA LEU A 27 -2.30 -2.10 -6.06
C LEU A 27 -1.28 -2.77 -5.12
N ALA A 28 -0.27 -3.41 -5.71
CA ALA A 28 0.92 -3.79 -4.96
C ALA A 28 1.64 -2.53 -4.47
N LEU A 29 1.83 -2.40 -3.16
CA LEU A 29 2.63 -1.33 -2.58
C LEU A 29 4.09 -1.77 -2.65
N LEU A 30 4.89 -1.05 -3.44
CA LEU A 30 6.29 -1.36 -3.69
C LEU A 30 7.18 -0.97 -2.51
N ARG A 31 6.88 0.17 -1.90
CA ARG A 31 7.55 0.69 -0.72
C ARG A 31 6.51 1.36 0.17
N THR A 32 6.62 1.10 1.46
CA THR A 32 5.82 1.76 2.50
C THR A 32 6.77 2.25 3.58
N ASP A 33 6.69 3.52 3.90
CA ASP A 33 7.33 4.18 5.04
C ASP A 33 6.21 4.81 5.84
N ASN A 34 6.16 4.58 7.14
CA ASN A 34 5.05 5.00 7.99
C ASN A 34 5.58 5.19 9.41
N ALA A 35 5.34 6.34 10.01
CA ALA A 35 5.96 6.69 11.27
C ALA A 35 5.49 5.82 12.46
N TRP A 36 4.26 5.30 12.41
CA TRP A 36 3.70 4.44 13.44
C TRP A 36 2.85 3.33 12.85
N GLY A 37 3.25 2.08 13.11
CA GLY A 37 2.57 0.90 12.58
C GLY A 37 2.70 0.76 11.06
N PRO A 38 2.13 -0.32 10.50
CA PRO A 38 2.09 -0.53 9.06
C PRO A 38 1.04 0.35 8.37
N VAL A 39 1.20 0.56 7.06
CA VAL A 39 0.14 1.15 6.24
C VAL A 39 -1.01 0.16 6.11
N GLU A 40 -2.22 0.62 6.44
CA GLU A 40 -3.42 -0.20 6.40
C GLU A 40 -4.20 0.01 5.09
N LYS A 41 -4.54 -1.09 4.42
CA LYS A 41 -5.36 -1.05 3.19
C LYS A 41 -6.83 -1.15 3.56
N ASP A 42 -7.62 -0.19 3.11
CA ASP A 42 -9.07 -0.11 3.30
C ASP A 42 -9.51 -0.03 4.78
N ALA A 43 -8.60 0.39 5.65
CA ALA A 43 -8.80 0.63 7.07
C ALA A 43 -8.02 1.89 7.49
N SER A 44 -8.37 2.46 8.65
CA SER A 44 -7.57 3.53 9.27
C SER A 44 -6.25 2.95 9.78
N ASN A 45 -5.21 3.78 9.93
CA ASN A 45 -4.07 3.39 10.76
C ASN A 45 -4.58 3.24 12.20
N GLY A 46 -4.34 2.09 12.83
CA GLY A 46 -4.63 1.89 14.24
C GLY A 46 -3.39 2.20 15.06
N GLU A 47 -2.76 1.16 15.59
CA GLU A 47 -1.55 1.21 16.40
C GLU A 47 -0.37 0.56 15.65
N ASP A 48 0.44 -0.24 16.34
CA ASP A 48 1.68 -0.80 15.82
C ASP A 48 1.51 -2.16 15.13
N ARG A 49 0.30 -2.74 15.10
CA ARG A 49 0.05 -4.07 14.55
C ARG A 49 -0.73 -4.01 13.25
N ALA A 50 -0.34 -4.85 12.30
CA ALA A 50 -1.10 -5.01 11.07
C ALA A 50 -2.55 -5.44 11.35
N GLY A 51 -3.51 -4.74 10.75
CA GLY A 51 -4.94 -5.02 10.83
C GLY A 51 -5.59 -4.60 12.15
N ASP A 52 -4.93 -3.78 12.98
CA ASP A 52 -5.54 -3.21 14.19
C ASP A 52 -6.36 -1.94 13.92
N GLY A 53 -6.33 -1.46 12.68
CA GLY A 53 -7.12 -0.35 12.19
C GLY A 53 -8.63 -0.57 12.25
N GLY A 54 -9.36 0.54 12.43
CA GLY A 54 -10.82 0.56 12.32
C GLY A 54 -11.29 0.82 10.88
N PRO A 55 -12.61 0.97 10.67
CA PRO A 55 -13.15 1.42 9.40
C PRO A 55 -12.54 2.75 8.96
N LEU A 56 -12.17 2.87 7.69
CA LEU A 56 -11.69 4.13 7.12
C LEU A 56 -12.84 5.13 7.04
N THR A 57 -12.74 6.24 7.78
CA THR A 57 -13.77 7.30 7.79
C THR A 57 -13.12 8.67 7.72
N LEU A 58 -13.80 9.64 7.08
CA LEU A 58 -13.44 11.05 7.14
C LEU A 58 -14.68 11.86 7.52
N GLY A 59 -14.62 12.63 8.60
CA GLY A 59 -15.77 13.40 9.09
C GLY A 59 -17.02 12.54 9.35
N GLY A 60 -16.83 11.29 9.80
CA GLY A 60 -17.91 10.32 10.01
C GLY A 60 -18.45 9.64 8.74
N THR A 61 -17.97 10.01 7.55
CA THR A 61 -18.34 9.33 6.29
C THR A 61 -17.42 8.13 6.06
N PRO A 62 -17.95 6.91 5.89
CA PRO A 62 -17.14 5.72 5.64
C PRO A 62 -16.66 5.65 4.18
N TYR A 63 -15.43 5.17 3.99
CA TYR A 63 -14.84 4.89 2.69
C TYR A 63 -14.46 3.41 2.61
N ALA A 64 -15.02 2.71 1.62
CA ALA A 64 -14.71 1.30 1.42
C ALA A 64 -13.28 1.06 0.91
N LYS A 65 -12.65 2.08 0.31
CA LYS A 65 -11.31 2.00 -0.26
C LYS A 65 -10.44 3.16 0.19
N GLY A 66 -9.17 2.87 0.48
CA GLY A 66 -8.16 3.88 0.78
C GLY A 66 -6.96 3.33 1.51
N LEU A 67 -6.07 4.22 1.96
CA LEU A 67 -4.90 3.88 2.77
C LEU A 67 -4.97 4.60 4.10
N GLY A 68 -4.89 3.86 5.20
CA GLY A 68 -4.65 4.38 6.53
C GLY A 68 -3.14 4.47 6.78
N VAL A 69 -2.67 5.65 7.15
CA VAL A 69 -1.25 5.92 7.41
C VAL A 69 -1.10 6.77 8.66
N HIS A 70 0.10 6.77 9.25
CA HIS A 70 0.51 7.71 10.27
C HIS A 70 1.63 8.61 9.72
N ALA A 71 1.44 9.92 9.78
CA ALA A 71 2.42 10.88 9.29
C ALA A 71 3.72 10.90 10.14
N GLU A 72 4.91 11.09 9.58
CA GLU A 72 5.21 11.15 8.14
C GLU A 72 5.17 9.76 7.50
N SER A 73 4.68 9.68 6.26
CA SER A 73 4.53 8.42 5.54
C SER A 73 4.79 8.58 4.05
N THR A 74 5.34 7.53 3.41
CA THR A 74 5.49 7.39 1.95
C THR A 74 4.91 6.07 1.48
N VAL A 75 4.14 6.07 0.40
CA VAL A 75 3.66 4.85 -0.26
C VAL A 75 3.96 4.94 -1.75
N GLU A 76 4.67 3.94 -2.28
CA GLU A 76 5.04 3.85 -3.69
C GLU A 76 4.28 2.71 -4.38
N VAL A 77 3.77 2.97 -5.59
CA VAL A 77 3.06 1.98 -6.42
C VAL A 77 3.54 2.05 -7.86
N TYR A 78 3.45 0.94 -8.59
CA TYR A 78 3.75 0.88 -10.01
C TYR A 78 2.49 1.13 -10.85
N LEU A 79 2.49 2.19 -11.66
CA LEU A 79 1.38 2.51 -12.56
C LEU A 79 1.63 2.08 -14.01
N GLY A 80 2.87 1.71 -14.36
CA GLY A 80 3.25 1.29 -15.72
C GLY A 80 2.87 2.27 -16.83
N LYS A 81 2.77 3.58 -16.53
CA LYS A 81 2.30 4.64 -17.43
C LYS A 81 0.85 4.45 -17.95
N ALA A 82 0.05 3.60 -17.31
CA ALA A 82 -1.33 3.32 -17.70
C ALA A 82 -2.35 4.32 -17.12
N CYS A 83 -1.99 5.05 -16.06
CA CYS A 83 -2.87 6.02 -15.39
C CYS A 83 -2.53 7.46 -15.79
N THR A 84 -3.57 8.30 -15.91
CA THR A 84 -3.45 9.72 -16.28
C THR A 84 -3.93 10.68 -15.21
N THR A 85 -4.73 10.19 -14.25
CA THR A 85 -5.33 11.01 -13.19
C THR A 85 -5.20 10.29 -11.84
N PHE A 86 -4.90 11.06 -10.81
CA PHE A 86 -4.98 10.62 -9.42
C PHE A 86 -5.96 11.53 -8.66
N THR A 87 -6.87 10.91 -7.91
CA THR A 87 -7.86 11.60 -7.07
C THR A 87 -7.87 10.97 -5.70
N ALA A 88 -7.91 11.81 -4.66
CA ALA A 88 -8.03 11.37 -3.29
C ALA A 88 -8.82 12.38 -2.47
N THR A 89 -9.51 11.89 -1.44
CA THR A 89 -9.99 12.70 -0.32
C THR A 89 -9.06 12.43 0.85
N THR A 90 -8.57 13.50 1.50
CA THR A 90 -7.59 13.40 2.58
C THR A 90 -8.12 14.03 3.85
N GLY A 91 -7.84 13.43 5.00
CA GLY A 91 -8.15 13.97 6.31
C GLY A 91 -7.54 13.11 7.42
N ILE A 92 -7.96 13.38 8.66
CA ILE A 92 -7.54 12.72 9.90
C ILE A 92 -8.80 12.16 10.57
#